data_AF-A0A9Q1FJM9-F1
#
_entry.id   AF-A0A9Q1FJM9-F1
#
_cell.length_a   1.000
_cell.length_b   1.000
_cell.length_c   1.000
_cell.angle_alpha   90.00
_cell.angle_beta   90.00
_cell.angle_gamma   90.00
#
_symmetry.space_group_name_H-M   'P 1'
#
loop_
_entity.id
_entity.type
_entity.pdbx_description
1 polymer ?
#
loop_
_entity_poly.entity_id
_entity_poly.type
_entity_poly.pdbx_seq_one_letter_code
_entity_poly.pdbx_strand_id
1 'polypeptide(L)'
;MNFAAQFFYYTYQSDGTPWTAGVSESEEYDPFWQRWDTAPPDPTEQHPPQCVLDTPAPLSPGVVDSVTHPQESLQCLVPNPPLPAFHSLVGLLLRLALSFILLFFCSEEQRIGGERKNSALLDGWGLKDGSVANGCLAHRATPIHPERLKDFGEEEYLDGDVRTWEAKVVVQPEPQLTSTPKHAIKRGGEMRAPPEPEAPPEAPPETPHETPPEAPPEHLRFEDISAAAFKIQSGLQKSPCTYSRLSKHYGMEIFLKKEHLHYTGSVKERGVLYILTSLKQEQQRKGVIVATDNNFSMAVSHHAADLRIPVFVIIPVGGSPARLRMYRDYGAMVISYGSTPHHSQNHARHLAKENDYLYLEEDDSAVYMAGLGTVGMEIYEQIPRLDAVILPTGGNCRLLAGAAAALKHIDPHISVIGVEPEDYPILLRSLKNDYPVKELYNSPNTKLYGDLVDPPLGGHAFQLAKKLVDKVISVREEDTLVAMLRFQEYERSTVDAEGAIGLAAISAGKLPELKGKRVSVVVSSANMELGLVRQCVERALVLDDQVVRFMVELGDLPGDMAKLLEILAREDIRLHSVSHRRHSDRFHLFKAQVECVVETWDKAQSSQLRNTLSEHYPSLCWLDR
;
A
#
# COMPACT_ATOMS: atom_id res chain seq x y z
N MET A 1 -24.92 22.09 -10.30
CA MET A 1 -24.49 23.42 -9.81
C MET A 1 -24.43 23.39 -8.29
N ASN A 2 -23.38 22.84 -7.67
CA ASN A 2 -23.25 22.86 -6.20
C ASN A 2 -21.80 22.64 -5.71
N PHE A 3 -20.86 23.41 -6.30
CA PHE A 3 -19.43 23.36 -5.96
C PHE A 3 -18.75 24.74 -5.88
N ALA A 4 -19.44 25.81 -6.33
CA ALA A 4 -18.89 27.17 -6.37
C ALA A 4 -19.17 28.00 -5.10
N ALA A 5 -20.05 27.52 -4.20
CA ALA A 5 -20.55 28.31 -3.07
C ALA A 5 -19.59 28.38 -1.87
N GLN A 6 -18.75 27.36 -1.65
CA GLN A 6 -17.87 27.30 -0.47
C GLN A 6 -16.59 28.14 -0.60
N PHE A 7 -16.14 28.46 -1.81
CA PHE A 7 -14.84 29.11 -2.02
C PHE A 7 -14.84 30.62 -1.66
N PHE A 8 -16.00 31.27 -1.69
CA PHE A 8 -16.15 32.71 -1.39
C PHE A 8 -16.30 33.04 0.09
N TYR A 9 -16.57 32.08 0.97
CA TYR A 9 -16.76 32.34 2.40
C TYR A 9 -15.45 32.39 3.19
N TYR A 10 -14.40 31.74 2.68
CA TYR A 10 -13.12 31.58 3.41
C TYR A 10 -12.11 32.73 3.19
N THR A 11 -12.40 33.66 2.26
CA THR A 11 -11.48 34.71 1.81
C THR A 11 -11.78 36.11 2.36
N TYR A 12 -12.69 36.24 3.33
CA TYR A 12 -13.12 37.54 3.88
C TYR A 12 -12.90 37.71 5.40
N GLN A 13 -12.02 36.92 6.01
CA GLN A 13 -11.74 37.02 7.45
C GLN A 13 -10.25 36.84 7.81
N SER A 14 -9.38 37.57 7.11
CA SER A 14 -7.93 37.60 7.37
C SER A 14 -7.31 38.97 7.13
N ASP A 15 -7.75 40.00 7.87
CA ASP A 15 -6.99 41.24 8.09
C ASP A 15 -7.49 41.96 9.34
N GLY A 16 -6.58 42.43 10.20
CA GLY A 16 -6.88 43.25 11.39
C GLY A 16 -6.56 42.61 12.75
N THR A 17 -5.60 43.20 13.46
CA THR A 17 -5.21 42.91 14.86
C THR A 17 -5.07 44.25 15.63
N PRO A 18 -4.75 44.27 16.94
CA PRO A 18 -5.41 43.56 18.06
C PRO A 18 -5.78 44.51 19.23
N TRP A 19 -6.75 44.15 20.09
CA TRP A 19 -6.95 44.79 21.41
C TRP A 19 -7.50 43.81 22.46
N THR A 20 -7.31 44.13 23.74
CA THR A 20 -7.45 43.21 24.89
C THR A 20 -8.53 43.61 25.91
N ALA A 21 -9.55 42.77 26.06
CA ALA A 21 -10.44 42.58 27.24
C ALA A 21 -11.33 41.35 26.94
N GLY A 22 -11.91 40.61 27.89
CA GLY A 22 -11.91 40.71 29.35
C GLY A 22 -13.34 40.69 29.93
N VAL A 23 -13.61 39.80 30.90
CA VAL A 23 -14.92 39.61 31.60
C VAL A 23 -15.96 38.77 30.80
N SER A 24 -17.11 38.45 31.42
CA SER A 24 -17.79 37.15 31.34
C SER A 24 -19.33 37.21 31.31
N GLU A 25 -19.95 36.03 31.11
CA GLU A 25 -21.30 35.58 31.54
C GLU A 25 -22.59 36.03 30.80
N SER A 26 -23.55 35.06 30.82
CA SER A 26 -25.03 35.16 30.79
C SER A 26 -25.81 35.52 29.50
N GLU A 27 -26.90 34.74 29.33
CA GLU A 27 -28.23 35.06 28.75
C GLU A 27 -28.30 35.58 27.29
N GLU A 28 -28.76 34.76 26.33
CA GLU A 28 -30.16 34.43 25.95
C GLU A 28 -30.61 35.20 24.69
N TYR A 29 -30.77 34.50 23.56
CA TYR A 29 -32.04 34.46 22.79
C TYR A 29 -31.97 33.48 21.59
N ASP A 30 -32.97 32.61 21.48
CA ASP A 30 -33.34 31.79 20.30
C ASP A 30 -34.61 32.45 19.68
N PRO A 31 -34.93 32.40 18.35
CA PRO A 31 -35.33 31.14 17.69
C PRO A 31 -35.09 30.98 16.17
N PHE A 32 -34.87 29.75 15.69
CA PHE A 32 -35.81 29.12 14.74
C PHE A 32 -35.56 27.62 14.41
N TRP A 33 -36.67 26.89 14.21
CA TRP A 33 -36.81 25.54 13.65
C TRP A 33 -36.19 24.33 14.40
N GLN A 34 -37.01 23.74 15.29
CA GLN A 34 -37.17 22.29 15.34
C GLN A 34 -38.66 21.91 15.18
N ARG A 35 -38.96 20.93 14.32
CA ARG A 35 -39.84 19.80 14.67
C ARG A 35 -39.96 18.74 13.56
N TRP A 36 -39.65 17.50 13.93
CA TRP A 36 -40.52 16.36 13.61
C TRP A 36 -40.30 15.30 14.71
N ASP A 37 -41.28 15.12 15.58
CA ASP A 37 -41.19 14.20 16.71
C ASP A 37 -41.58 12.76 16.29
N THR A 38 -40.86 11.76 16.79
CA THR A 38 -41.29 10.35 16.79
C THR A 38 -41.19 9.79 18.20
N ALA A 39 -42.25 9.12 18.66
CA ALA A 39 -42.36 8.61 20.04
C ALA A 39 -42.38 7.06 20.08
N PRO A 40 -41.80 6.43 21.12
CA PRO A 40 -41.79 4.97 21.31
C PRO A 40 -43.06 4.46 22.06
N PRO A 41 -43.32 3.14 22.07
CA PRO A 41 -44.49 2.51 22.69
C PRO A 41 -44.22 1.95 24.12
N ASP A 42 -45.27 1.57 24.86
CA ASP A 42 -45.67 0.16 25.14
C ASP A 42 -46.93 0.12 26.09
N PRO A 43 -47.34 -0.99 26.75
CA PRO A 43 -48.43 -1.88 26.33
C PRO A 43 -49.71 -1.84 27.19
N THR A 44 -50.83 -2.45 26.73
CA THR A 44 -51.56 -3.56 27.43
C THR A 44 -52.85 -4.09 26.74
N GLU A 45 -53.10 -5.40 26.95
CA GLU A 45 -54.39 -6.14 27.06
C GLU A 45 -55.37 -6.50 25.89
N GLN A 46 -55.70 -7.82 25.87
CA GLN A 46 -56.99 -8.50 25.60
C GLN A 46 -57.66 -8.57 24.19
N HIS A 47 -57.22 -9.59 23.41
CA HIS A 47 -57.95 -10.69 22.68
C HIS A 47 -59.43 -10.60 22.11
N PRO A 48 -59.82 -11.50 21.15
CA PRO A 48 -60.71 -11.18 20.01
C PRO A 48 -62.08 -11.92 19.99
N PRO A 49 -62.84 -11.87 18.86
CA PRO A 49 -62.99 -13.12 18.06
C PRO A 49 -63.16 -13.01 16.52
N GLN A 50 -62.52 -13.95 15.81
CA GLN A 50 -63.01 -14.83 14.70
C GLN A 50 -63.69 -14.34 13.37
N CYS A 51 -63.22 -14.94 12.26
CA CYS A 51 -63.98 -15.46 11.07
C CYS A 51 -64.65 -14.45 10.07
N VAL A 52 -64.87 -14.75 8.76
CA VAL A 52 -64.49 -15.88 7.86
C VAL A 52 -64.45 -15.45 6.36
N LEU A 53 -63.98 -16.36 5.48
CA LEU A 53 -63.89 -16.37 3.99
C LEU A 53 -65.01 -15.66 3.19
N ASP A 54 -64.71 -15.10 1.99
CA ASP A 54 -64.81 -15.81 0.68
C ASP A 54 -64.46 -14.95 -0.58
N THR A 55 -64.43 -15.56 -1.79
CA THR A 55 -64.14 -14.98 -3.13
C THR A 55 -64.93 -15.73 -4.24
N PRO A 56 -64.78 -15.55 -5.59
CA PRO A 56 -64.35 -14.43 -6.46
C PRO A 56 -65.25 -14.13 -7.71
N ALA A 57 -65.01 -13.01 -8.42
CA ALA A 57 -65.13 -12.83 -9.91
C ALA A 57 -66.53 -12.95 -10.61
N PRO A 58 -66.64 -12.80 -11.97
CA PRO A 58 -66.17 -11.73 -12.88
C PRO A 58 -67.30 -11.17 -13.82
N LEU A 59 -67.01 -10.17 -14.69
CA LEU A 59 -67.30 -10.18 -16.15
C LEU A 59 -67.00 -8.84 -16.89
N SER A 60 -66.88 -8.91 -18.22
CA SER A 60 -66.72 -7.84 -19.24
C SER A 60 -67.42 -8.32 -20.55
N PRO A 61 -67.32 -7.71 -21.77
CA PRO A 61 -66.66 -6.46 -22.24
C PRO A 61 -67.57 -5.57 -23.15
N GLY A 62 -66.99 -4.58 -23.87
CA GLY A 62 -67.67 -3.79 -24.93
C GLY A 62 -66.71 -2.94 -25.79
N VAL A 63 -67.09 -2.64 -27.04
CA VAL A 63 -66.35 -1.86 -28.08
C VAL A 63 -67.36 -1.20 -29.07
N VAL A 64 -67.12 -0.55 -30.23
CA VAL A 64 -66.09 -0.64 -31.30
C VAL A 64 -66.03 0.69 -32.11
N ASP A 65 -64.83 1.13 -32.58
CA ASP A 65 -64.57 2.06 -33.73
C ASP A 65 -65.18 3.50 -33.76
N SER A 66 -64.78 4.47 -34.64
CA SER A 66 -63.48 4.79 -35.32
C SER A 66 -63.46 6.20 -36.00
N VAL A 67 -62.23 6.77 -36.18
CA VAL A 67 -61.71 7.53 -37.37
C VAL A 67 -62.18 8.97 -37.78
N THR A 68 -61.22 9.71 -38.39
CA THR A 68 -61.25 10.93 -39.27
C THR A 68 -61.17 12.38 -38.74
N HIS A 69 -60.32 13.18 -39.42
CA HIS A 69 -60.16 14.66 -39.41
C HIS A 69 -60.75 15.30 -40.70
N PRO A 70 -60.91 16.64 -40.75
CA PRO A 70 -60.19 17.44 -41.77
C PRO A 70 -59.59 18.78 -41.25
N GLN A 71 -59.13 19.66 -42.15
CA GLN A 71 -58.25 20.84 -41.92
C GLN A 71 -58.87 22.21 -42.31
N GLU A 72 -58.07 23.29 -42.13
CA GLU A 72 -58.11 24.64 -42.77
C GLU A 72 -58.99 25.76 -42.17
N SER A 73 -58.73 27.07 -42.37
CA SER A 73 -57.47 27.87 -42.42
C SER A 73 -57.76 29.41 -42.41
N LEU A 74 -56.73 30.28 -42.38
CA LEU A 74 -56.75 31.78 -42.49
C LEU A 74 -57.34 32.60 -41.30
N GLN A 75 -57.01 33.89 -41.05
CA GLN A 75 -55.74 34.67 -41.04
C GLN A 75 -56.01 36.13 -40.55
N CYS A 76 -55.09 36.81 -39.82
CA CYS A 76 -54.73 38.25 -39.98
C CYS A 76 -53.75 38.85 -38.90
N LEU A 77 -52.60 39.35 -39.38
CA LEU A 77 -51.90 40.63 -39.06
C LEU A 77 -51.52 41.08 -37.60
N VAL A 78 -50.21 40.92 -37.26
CA VAL A 78 -49.16 41.98 -37.07
C VAL A 78 -49.40 43.12 -36.02
N PRO A 79 -48.44 43.52 -35.13
CA PRO A 79 -46.97 43.59 -35.35
C PRO A 79 -46.01 43.09 -34.23
N ASN A 80 -44.70 43.09 -34.52
CA ASN A 80 -43.60 42.70 -33.61
C ASN A 80 -42.91 43.91 -32.89
N PRO A 81 -42.43 43.73 -31.65
CA PRO A 81 -41.38 44.55 -31.03
C PRO A 81 -39.95 43.98 -31.28
N PRO A 82 -38.86 44.75 -31.03
CA PRO A 82 -37.49 44.35 -31.36
C PRO A 82 -36.79 43.48 -30.29
N LEU A 83 -35.70 42.80 -30.69
CA LEU A 83 -34.84 41.94 -29.86
C LEU A 83 -33.51 42.61 -29.45
N PRO A 84 -33.24 42.83 -28.15
CA PRO A 84 -31.92 43.23 -27.65
C PRO A 84 -31.41 42.28 -26.55
N ALA A 85 -30.83 41.14 -26.94
CA ALA A 85 -30.21 40.20 -25.97
C ALA A 85 -28.95 39.50 -26.51
N PHE A 86 -28.95 39.08 -27.78
CA PHE A 86 -27.92 38.19 -28.33
C PHE A 86 -26.52 38.82 -28.39
N HIS A 87 -26.41 40.10 -28.78
CA HIS A 87 -25.12 40.79 -28.86
C HIS A 87 -24.42 40.93 -27.51
N SER A 88 -25.15 41.14 -26.41
CA SER A 88 -24.58 41.23 -25.06
C SER A 88 -23.98 39.89 -24.61
N LEU A 89 -24.66 38.77 -24.93
CA LEU A 89 -24.19 37.43 -24.62
C LEU A 89 -22.92 37.08 -25.41
N VAL A 90 -22.91 37.35 -26.72
CA VAL A 90 -21.74 37.14 -27.59
C VAL A 90 -20.55 38.01 -27.13
N GLY A 91 -20.80 39.27 -26.75
CA GLY A 91 -19.77 40.16 -26.23
C GLY A 91 -19.17 39.70 -24.88
N LEU A 92 -19.98 39.09 -24.00
CA LEU A 92 -19.50 38.51 -22.75
C LEU A 92 -18.60 37.29 -23.00
N LEU A 93 -19.03 36.38 -23.88
CA LEU A 93 -18.27 35.17 -24.23
C LEU A 93 -16.94 35.50 -24.92
N LEU A 94 -16.91 36.50 -25.82
CA LEU A 94 -15.66 36.97 -26.45
C LEU A 94 -14.68 37.57 -25.44
N ARG A 95 -15.16 38.31 -24.43
CA ARG A 95 -14.32 38.85 -23.35
C ARG A 95 -13.75 37.75 -22.46
N LEU A 96 -14.55 36.74 -22.12
CA LEU A 96 -14.08 35.57 -21.37
C LEU A 96 -13.00 34.81 -22.15
N ALA A 97 -13.22 34.53 -23.44
CA ALA A 97 -12.23 33.88 -24.29
C ALA A 97 -10.91 34.68 -24.37
N LEU A 98 -10.98 36.00 -24.59
CA LEU A 98 -9.79 36.87 -24.60
C LEU A 98 -9.06 36.89 -23.25
N SER A 99 -9.78 36.91 -22.13
CA SER A 99 -9.15 36.83 -20.80
C SER A 99 -8.45 35.50 -20.54
N PHE A 100 -9.01 34.40 -21.04
CA PHE A 100 -8.43 33.06 -20.91
C PHE A 100 -7.16 32.91 -21.76
N ILE A 101 -7.16 33.47 -22.97
CA ILE A 101 -5.98 33.53 -23.85
C ILE A 101 -4.86 34.36 -23.21
N LEU A 102 -5.17 35.55 -22.67
CA LEU A 102 -4.18 36.41 -22.01
C LEU A 102 -3.56 35.75 -20.76
N LEU A 103 -4.36 35.02 -19.96
CA LEU A 103 -3.86 34.28 -18.80
C LEU A 103 -2.92 33.13 -19.20
N PHE A 104 -3.18 32.44 -20.31
CA PHE A 104 -2.29 31.39 -20.81
C PHE A 104 -0.97 31.95 -21.35
N PHE A 105 -1.01 32.95 -22.24
CA PHE A 105 0.22 33.53 -22.82
C PHE A 105 1.12 34.20 -21.77
N CYS A 106 0.54 34.86 -20.77
CA CYS A 106 1.31 35.46 -19.67
C CYS A 106 2.02 34.41 -18.78
N SER A 107 1.61 33.13 -18.84
CA SER A 107 2.26 32.03 -18.14
C SER A 107 3.37 31.32 -18.96
N GLU A 108 3.47 31.55 -20.27
CA GLU A 108 4.54 30.95 -21.10
C GLU A 108 5.77 31.86 -21.26
N GLU A 109 5.63 33.19 -21.26
CA GLU A 109 6.77 34.11 -21.37
C GLU A 109 7.77 34.01 -20.20
N GLN A 110 7.41 33.41 -19.06
CA GLN A 110 8.34 33.13 -17.96
C GLN A 110 9.21 31.87 -18.15
N ARG A 111 9.15 31.18 -19.30
CA ARG A 111 9.87 29.89 -19.49
C ARG A 111 10.84 29.77 -20.67
N ILE A 112 11.08 30.80 -21.48
CA ILE A 112 11.99 30.70 -22.64
C ILE A 112 12.95 31.90 -22.78
N GLY A 113 14.24 31.66 -22.49
CA GLY A 113 15.38 32.36 -23.12
C GLY A 113 16.10 33.45 -22.33
N GLY A 114 17.44 33.43 -22.32
CA GLY A 114 18.25 34.55 -21.80
C GLY A 114 19.68 34.20 -21.34
N GLU A 115 20.59 33.80 -22.26
CA GLU A 115 22.02 33.69 -21.91
C GLU A 115 22.72 35.06 -21.82
N ARG A 116 23.58 35.20 -20.79
CA ARG A 116 24.83 36.00 -20.71
C ARG A 116 24.93 37.33 -21.49
N LYS A 117 25.08 38.42 -20.73
CA LYS A 117 26.03 39.50 -21.07
C LYS A 117 26.54 40.22 -19.82
N ASN A 118 27.84 40.54 -19.81
CA ASN A 118 28.50 41.25 -18.72
C ASN A 118 28.43 42.78 -18.93
N SER A 119 28.20 43.52 -17.85
CA SER A 119 28.73 44.88 -17.65
C SER A 119 28.88 45.16 -16.15
N ALA A 120 30.04 45.69 -15.75
CA ALA A 120 30.36 46.00 -14.35
C ALA A 120 30.11 47.49 -14.02
N LEU A 121 30.50 47.90 -12.80
CA LEU A 121 30.37 49.23 -12.17
C LEU A 121 28.98 49.45 -11.52
N LEU A 122 28.86 49.92 -10.27
CA LEU A 122 29.85 50.49 -9.32
C LEU A 122 29.57 50.08 -7.85
N ASP A 123 30.56 50.31 -6.98
CA ASP A 123 30.67 49.77 -5.61
C ASP A 123 29.73 50.41 -4.55
N GLY A 124 29.46 49.68 -3.45
CA GLY A 124 28.58 50.15 -2.38
C GLY A 124 28.52 49.32 -1.08
N TRP A 125 29.67 49.10 -0.42
CA TRP A 125 29.84 48.40 0.87
C TRP A 125 29.66 46.87 0.82
N GLY A 126 30.32 46.15 1.73
CA GLY A 126 30.43 44.69 1.64
C GLY A 126 30.45 43.96 2.97
N LEU A 127 30.06 42.68 2.91
CA LEU A 127 30.32 41.64 3.88
C LEU A 127 30.79 40.40 3.11
N LYS A 128 31.59 39.52 3.73
CA LYS A 128 32.12 38.32 3.10
C LYS A 128 31.24 37.08 3.34
N ASP A 129 31.27 36.18 2.37
CA ASP A 129 31.15 34.70 2.46
C ASP A 129 30.15 34.14 3.51
N GLY A 130 29.01 33.53 3.15
CA GLY A 130 28.44 33.25 1.82
C GLY A 130 26.99 32.72 1.94
N SER A 131 26.23 32.71 0.85
CA SER A 131 24.77 32.51 0.88
C SER A 131 24.33 31.03 0.97
N VAL A 132 23.73 30.64 2.09
CA VAL A 132 22.89 29.44 2.18
C VAL A 132 21.45 29.81 1.80
N ALA A 133 20.92 29.22 0.72
CA ALA A 133 19.52 29.35 0.34
C ALA A 133 19.04 28.11 -0.44
N ASN A 134 18.36 27.19 0.25
CA ASN A 134 17.65 26.05 -0.33
C ASN A 134 16.24 25.97 0.29
N GLY A 135 15.24 25.57 -0.49
CA GLY A 135 13.89 25.26 0.01
C GLY A 135 13.06 26.46 0.50
N CYS A 136 12.40 27.16 -0.43
CA CYS A 136 11.20 27.91 -0.04
C CYS A 136 10.02 26.93 0.16
N LEU A 137 9.27 27.14 1.25
CA LEU A 137 8.09 26.38 1.70
C LEU A 137 8.35 25.04 2.44
N ALA A 138 8.51 25.20 3.76
CA ALA A 138 7.86 24.40 4.81
C ALA A 138 8.41 23.02 5.24
N HIS A 139 9.47 22.47 4.65
CA HIS A 139 10.18 21.34 5.29
C HIS A 139 11.24 21.83 6.30
N ARG A 140 11.29 21.19 7.48
CA ARG A 140 12.35 21.43 8.47
C ARG A 140 13.66 20.81 7.97
N ALA A 141 14.69 21.62 7.79
CA ALA A 141 16.04 21.10 7.56
C ALA A 141 16.47 20.20 8.74
N THR A 142 17.16 19.10 8.42
CA THR A 142 17.73 18.18 9.40
C THR A 142 18.58 18.91 10.44
N PRO A 143 18.46 18.59 11.75
CA PRO A 143 19.35 19.11 12.80
C PRO A 143 20.73 18.40 12.80
N ILE A 144 21.20 17.98 11.63
CA ILE A 144 22.53 17.39 11.44
C ILE A 144 23.52 18.55 11.42
N HIS A 145 24.27 18.71 12.50
CA HIS A 145 25.37 19.65 12.56
C HIS A 145 26.35 19.37 11.42
N PRO A 146 26.78 20.36 10.62
CA PRO A 146 27.69 20.14 9.48
C PRO A 146 29.02 19.48 9.84
N GLU A 147 29.38 19.43 11.12
CA GLU A 147 30.56 18.74 11.59
C GLU A 147 30.42 17.21 11.51
N ARG A 148 29.22 16.66 11.63
CA ARG A 148 28.94 15.21 11.55
C ARG A 148 28.92 14.65 10.14
N LEU A 149 28.93 15.52 9.12
CA LEU A 149 29.21 15.08 7.76
C LEU A 149 30.62 14.44 7.67
N LYS A 150 31.56 14.88 8.52
CA LYS A 150 32.94 14.35 8.58
C LYS A 150 33.03 12.92 9.15
N ASP A 151 31.95 12.44 9.77
CA ASP A 151 31.83 11.08 10.30
C ASP A 151 31.69 10.04 9.15
N PHE A 152 31.52 10.54 7.92
CA PHE A 152 31.44 9.84 6.63
C PHE A 152 32.58 10.34 5.71
N GLY A 153 33.15 9.47 4.91
CA GLY A 153 34.31 9.80 4.06
C GLY A 153 33.96 10.73 2.89
N GLU A 154 34.92 11.50 2.36
CA GLU A 154 34.65 12.46 1.25
C GLU A 154 34.03 11.81 -0.01
N GLU A 155 34.21 10.50 -0.21
CA GLU A 155 33.59 9.74 -1.32
C GLU A 155 32.13 9.31 -1.05
N GLU A 156 31.63 9.44 0.18
CA GLU A 156 30.27 9.05 0.60
C GLU A 156 29.26 10.22 0.47
N TYR A 157 29.73 11.43 0.14
CA TYR A 157 28.92 12.63 -0.06
C TYR A 157 28.33 12.69 -1.48
N LEU A 158 27.06 12.28 -1.66
CA LEU A 158 26.27 12.67 -2.83
C LEU A 158 24.82 13.04 -2.48
N ASP A 159 24.62 14.34 -2.25
CA ASP A 159 23.32 15.00 -2.43
C ASP A 159 23.38 15.76 -3.78
N GLY A 160 22.33 15.66 -4.60
CA GLY A 160 22.30 16.22 -5.97
C GLY A 160 21.91 15.20 -7.03
N ASP A 161 22.89 14.45 -7.57
CA ASP A 161 22.70 13.52 -8.69
C ASP A 161 23.10 12.08 -8.35
N VAL A 162 22.24 11.10 -8.72
CA VAL A 162 22.52 9.67 -8.54
C VAL A 162 23.52 9.20 -9.59
N ARG A 163 24.78 8.98 -9.18
CA ARG A 163 25.76 8.26 -9.99
C ARG A 163 25.53 6.75 -9.88
N THR A 164 25.05 6.14 -10.95
CA THR A 164 25.08 4.67 -11.11
C THR A 164 26.52 4.19 -11.27
N TRP A 165 26.96 3.29 -10.39
CA TRP A 165 28.27 2.65 -10.50
C TRP A 165 28.21 1.44 -11.44
N GLU A 166 28.89 1.51 -12.59
CA GLU A 166 29.16 0.31 -13.39
C GLU A 166 30.20 -0.58 -12.68
N ALA A 167 29.71 -1.53 -11.88
CA ALA A 167 30.54 -2.59 -11.31
C ALA A 167 31.07 -3.51 -12.42
N LYS A 168 32.22 -3.15 -12.99
CA LYS A 168 32.86 -3.88 -14.09
C LYS A 168 33.43 -5.22 -13.62
N VAL A 169 32.57 -6.23 -13.55
CA VAL A 169 32.95 -7.62 -13.21
C VAL A 169 33.96 -8.12 -14.25
N VAL A 170 35.23 -8.23 -13.85
CA VAL A 170 36.27 -8.86 -14.67
C VAL A 170 36.12 -10.38 -14.54
N VAL A 171 35.19 -10.93 -15.31
CA VAL A 171 35.10 -12.37 -15.54
C VAL A 171 36.39 -12.81 -16.22
N GLN A 172 37.23 -13.58 -15.52
CA GLN A 172 38.35 -14.24 -16.19
C GLN A 172 37.80 -15.31 -17.14
N PRO A 173 38.33 -15.46 -18.39
CA PRO A 173 37.79 -16.43 -19.33
C PRO A 173 38.03 -17.86 -18.84
N GLU A 174 36.96 -18.64 -18.66
CA GLU A 174 37.09 -20.09 -18.52
C GLU A 174 37.67 -20.69 -19.81
N PRO A 175 38.67 -21.60 -19.74
CA PRO A 175 39.24 -22.23 -20.92
C PRO A 175 38.24 -23.22 -21.54
N GLN A 176 37.88 -22.99 -22.81
CA GLN A 176 36.89 -23.82 -23.50
C GLN A 176 37.39 -25.27 -23.69
N LEU A 177 36.69 -26.22 -23.09
CA LEU A 177 36.88 -27.66 -23.31
C LEU A 177 36.14 -28.13 -24.57
N THR A 178 36.87 -28.30 -25.69
CA THR A 178 36.30 -28.81 -26.95
C THR A 178 36.86 -30.18 -27.37
N SER A 179 35.95 -31.14 -27.54
CA SER A 179 36.04 -32.35 -28.38
C SER A 179 37.18 -33.38 -28.16
N THR A 180 36.85 -34.42 -27.38
CA THR A 180 36.91 -35.88 -27.68
C THR A 180 38.12 -36.57 -28.36
N PRO A 181 38.45 -37.84 -28.00
CA PRO A 181 39.79 -38.43 -28.19
C PRO A 181 39.93 -39.45 -29.35
N LYS A 182 41.19 -39.73 -29.75
CA LYS A 182 41.60 -40.98 -30.45
C LYS A 182 43.03 -41.41 -30.05
N HIS A 183 43.18 -42.69 -29.64
CA HIS A 183 44.30 -43.64 -29.85
C HIS A 183 45.78 -43.15 -29.84
N ALA A 184 46.78 -43.78 -29.20
CA ALA A 184 46.90 -45.14 -28.66
C ALA A 184 48.17 -45.35 -27.78
N ILE A 185 48.17 -46.43 -26.97
CA ILE A 185 49.25 -47.44 -26.78
C ILE A 185 50.72 -46.91 -26.92
N LYS A 186 51.56 -46.91 -25.87
CA LYS A 186 52.22 -48.14 -25.34
C LYS A 186 52.95 -47.94 -24.00
N ARG A 187 53.24 -49.08 -23.35
CA ARG A 187 53.93 -49.32 -22.06
C ARG A 187 55.36 -48.77 -21.96
N GLY A 188 55.79 -48.47 -20.72
CA GLY A 188 57.08 -49.00 -20.18
C GLY A 188 58.02 -47.99 -19.51
N GLY A 189 58.56 -48.35 -18.33
CA GLY A 189 59.68 -47.66 -17.67
C GLY A 189 59.36 -47.18 -16.25
N GLU A 190 60.00 -47.76 -15.24
CA GLU A 190 59.95 -47.28 -13.85
C GLU A 190 61.10 -46.30 -13.57
N MET A 191 60.83 -45.21 -12.82
CA MET A 191 61.82 -44.57 -11.96
C MET A 191 61.09 -43.79 -10.85
N ARG A 192 61.58 -43.85 -9.61
CA ARG A 192 61.10 -43.00 -8.50
C ARG A 192 61.65 -41.57 -8.63
N ALA A 193 60.86 -40.60 -8.16
CA ALA A 193 61.25 -39.19 -8.01
C ALA A 193 61.37 -38.80 -6.51
N PRO A 194 62.00 -37.64 -6.18
CA PRO A 194 62.30 -37.23 -4.80
C PRO A 194 61.07 -36.68 -4.02
N PRO A 195 61.20 -36.38 -2.70
CA PRO A 195 60.07 -36.01 -1.84
C PRO A 195 59.54 -34.58 -2.09
N GLU A 196 58.31 -34.35 -1.62
CA GLU A 196 57.60 -33.08 -1.68
C GLU A 196 58.20 -32.02 -0.72
N PRO A 197 58.15 -30.71 -1.08
CA PRO A 197 58.46 -29.63 -0.15
C PRO A 197 57.30 -29.41 0.85
N GLU A 198 57.64 -29.04 2.08
CA GLU A 198 56.70 -28.87 3.19
C GLU A 198 55.73 -27.70 2.99
N ALA A 199 54.50 -27.84 3.51
CA ALA A 199 53.48 -26.79 3.46
C ALA A 199 53.76 -25.67 4.49
N PRO A 200 53.28 -24.43 4.26
CA PRO A 200 53.34 -23.37 5.27
C PRO A 200 52.54 -23.75 6.52
N PRO A 201 52.95 -23.30 7.73
CA PRO A 201 52.24 -23.62 8.96
C PRO A 201 50.83 -23.01 8.99
N GLU A 202 49.86 -23.79 9.46
CA GLU A 202 48.48 -23.36 9.65
C GLU A 202 48.38 -22.25 10.72
N ALA A 203 47.47 -21.30 10.51
CA ALA A 203 47.12 -20.32 11.55
C ALA A 203 46.42 -21.02 12.72
N PRO A 204 46.64 -20.58 13.98
CA PRO A 204 45.97 -21.18 15.13
C PRO A 204 44.45 -21.02 15.01
N PRO A 205 43.65 -22.00 15.47
CA PRO A 205 42.20 -21.97 15.31
C PRO A 205 41.59 -20.79 16.08
N GLU A 206 40.83 -19.96 15.37
CA GLU A 206 40.09 -18.86 15.97
C GLU A 206 39.08 -19.42 16.98
N THR A 207 39.23 -19.02 18.25
CA THR A 207 38.25 -19.33 19.29
C THR A 207 36.89 -18.74 18.90
N PRO A 208 35.78 -19.48 19.00
CA PRO A 208 34.47 -18.94 18.66
C PRO A 208 34.20 -17.71 19.53
N HIS A 209 33.87 -16.59 18.89
CA HIS A 209 33.50 -15.37 19.60
C HIS A 209 32.27 -15.62 20.46
N GLU A 210 32.47 -15.71 21.77
CA GLU A 210 31.37 -15.74 22.74
C GLU A 210 30.54 -14.48 22.57
N THR A 211 29.30 -14.67 22.10
CA THR A 211 28.30 -13.61 22.07
C THR A 211 28.03 -13.20 23.53
N PRO A 212 27.88 -11.90 23.85
CA PRO A 212 27.49 -11.50 25.20
C PRO A 212 26.22 -12.25 25.62
N PRO A 213 26.13 -12.78 26.86
CA PRO A 213 24.97 -13.55 27.27
C PRO A 213 23.72 -12.69 27.12
N GLU A 214 22.74 -13.18 26.35
CA GLU A 214 21.45 -12.52 26.17
C GLU A 214 20.85 -12.22 27.55
N ALA A 215 20.40 -10.99 27.75
CA ALA A 215 19.67 -10.63 28.96
C ALA A 215 18.46 -11.56 29.11
N PRO A 216 18.09 -11.99 30.33
CA PRO A 216 16.92 -12.83 30.53
C PRO A 216 15.69 -12.14 29.90
N PRO A 217 14.87 -12.85 29.12
CA PRO A 217 13.89 -12.22 28.24
C PRO A 217 12.93 -11.35 29.05
N GLU A 218 12.97 -10.03 28.81
CA GLU A 218 12.05 -9.07 29.40
C GLU A 218 10.64 -9.40 28.90
N HIS A 219 9.88 -10.18 29.67
CA HIS A 219 8.54 -10.60 29.28
C HIS A 219 7.65 -9.38 29.08
N LEU A 220 7.05 -9.26 27.89
CA LEU A 220 6.08 -8.20 27.60
C LEU A 220 4.86 -8.33 28.52
N ARG A 221 4.54 -7.26 29.27
CA ARG A 221 3.36 -7.20 30.14
C ARG A 221 2.39 -6.13 29.66
N PHE A 222 1.16 -6.18 30.16
CA PHE A 222 0.13 -5.21 29.80
C PHE A 222 0.45 -3.79 30.32
N GLU A 223 1.11 -3.68 31.47
CA GLU A 223 1.54 -2.38 32.02
C GLU A 223 2.53 -1.68 31.09
N ASP A 224 3.38 -2.43 30.38
CA ASP A 224 4.35 -1.90 29.44
C ASP A 224 3.67 -1.38 28.15
N ILE A 225 2.64 -2.10 27.68
CA ILE A 225 1.78 -1.67 26.56
C ILE A 225 0.96 -0.42 26.96
N SER A 226 0.41 -0.38 28.16
CA SER A 226 -0.34 0.76 28.68
C SER A 226 0.54 2.00 28.86
N ALA A 227 1.78 1.82 29.33
CA ALA A 227 2.79 2.88 29.37
C ALA A 227 3.17 3.37 27.96
N ALA A 228 3.26 2.46 26.97
CA ALA A 228 3.48 2.82 25.58
C ALA A 228 2.33 3.67 25.02
N ALA A 229 1.07 3.25 25.20
CA ALA A 229 -0.11 4.01 24.80
C ALA A 229 -0.09 5.43 25.40
N PHE A 230 0.21 5.55 26.69
CA PHE A 230 0.28 6.85 27.37
C PHE A 230 1.42 7.74 26.86
N LYS A 231 2.56 7.19 26.41
CA LYS A 231 3.64 8.00 25.80
C LYS A 231 3.31 8.42 24.38
N ILE A 232 2.80 7.53 23.53
CA ILE A 232 2.67 7.82 22.09
C ILE A 232 1.46 8.71 21.75
N GLN A 233 0.43 8.76 22.60
CA GLN A 233 -0.82 9.53 22.35
C GLN A 233 -0.62 11.03 22.02
N SER A 234 0.52 11.63 22.38
CA SER A 234 0.83 13.04 22.06
C SER A 234 1.54 13.23 20.72
N GLY A 235 2.12 12.17 20.15
CA GLY A 235 2.81 12.20 18.85
C GLY A 235 2.09 11.43 17.74
N LEU A 236 1.21 10.48 18.11
CA LEU A 236 0.46 9.65 17.18
C LEU A 236 -1.05 9.73 17.47
N GLN A 237 -1.85 9.92 16.43
CA GLN A 237 -3.32 9.93 16.54
C GLN A 237 -3.87 8.50 16.62
N LYS A 238 -4.96 8.30 17.36
CA LYS A 238 -5.66 7.00 17.38
C LYS A 238 -6.25 6.72 15.99
N SER A 239 -5.73 5.71 15.30
CA SER A 239 -6.21 5.35 13.95
C SER A 239 -7.68 4.90 14.00
N PRO A 240 -8.47 5.07 12.92
CA PRO A 240 -9.89 4.77 12.98
C PRO A 240 -10.19 3.26 12.80
N CYS A 241 -11.03 2.72 13.68
CA CYS A 241 -11.78 1.49 13.44
C CYS A 241 -13.08 1.81 12.69
N THR A 242 -13.12 1.61 11.37
CA THR A 242 -14.33 1.86 10.56
C THR A 242 -15.03 0.57 10.17
N TYR A 243 -16.35 0.53 10.31
CA TYR A 243 -17.19 -0.55 9.77
C TYR A 243 -17.10 -0.59 8.23
N SER A 244 -16.82 -1.76 7.66
CA SER A 244 -16.53 -1.93 6.24
C SER A 244 -17.79 -2.10 5.38
N ARG A 245 -17.72 -1.68 4.12
CA ARG A 245 -18.74 -2.03 3.11
C ARG A 245 -18.70 -3.53 2.74
N LEU A 246 -17.61 -4.24 3.04
CA LEU A 246 -17.42 -5.67 2.79
C LEU A 246 -18.21 -6.58 3.76
N SER A 247 -18.62 -6.06 4.91
CA SER A 247 -19.39 -6.78 5.94
C SER A 247 -20.61 -7.53 5.37
N LYS A 248 -21.35 -6.88 4.47
CA LYS A 248 -22.53 -7.45 3.79
C LYS A 248 -22.19 -8.59 2.82
N HIS A 249 -20.99 -8.61 2.24
CA HIS A 249 -20.57 -9.57 1.23
C HIS A 249 -20.12 -10.90 1.86
N TYR A 250 -19.48 -10.84 3.04
CA TYR A 250 -18.97 -12.03 3.73
C TYR A 250 -19.86 -12.53 4.87
N GLY A 251 -20.89 -11.76 5.28
CA GLY A 251 -21.81 -12.12 6.35
C GLY A 251 -21.17 -12.01 7.74
N MET A 252 -20.36 -10.99 7.95
CA MET A 252 -19.63 -10.69 9.20
C MET A 252 -19.74 -9.19 9.49
N GLU A 253 -19.76 -8.77 10.75
CA GLU A 253 -19.60 -7.35 11.10
C GLU A 253 -18.11 -6.99 11.06
N ILE A 254 -17.59 -6.69 9.87
CA ILE A 254 -16.17 -6.38 9.65
C ILE A 254 -15.91 -4.90 10.00
N PHE A 255 -14.96 -4.70 10.90
CA PHE A 255 -14.34 -3.43 11.21
C PHE A 255 -12.89 -3.45 10.71
N LEU A 256 -12.40 -2.29 10.26
CA LEU A 256 -11.05 -2.13 9.72
C LEU A 256 -10.29 -1.16 10.62
N LYS A 257 -9.22 -1.64 11.26
CA LYS A 257 -8.26 -0.80 12.00
C LYS A 257 -7.25 -0.27 10.99
N LYS A 258 -7.42 0.99 10.57
CA LYS A 258 -6.71 1.58 9.41
C LYS A 258 -5.38 2.23 9.82
N GLU A 259 -4.42 1.40 10.21
CA GLU A 259 -3.05 1.83 10.59
C GLU A 259 -2.25 2.40 9.42
N HIS A 260 -2.52 1.98 8.19
CA HIS A 260 -1.97 2.57 6.97
C HIS A 260 -2.31 4.05 6.73
N LEU A 261 -3.10 4.68 7.60
CA LEU A 261 -3.43 6.11 7.57
C LEU A 261 -2.52 6.98 8.47
N HIS A 262 -1.54 6.39 9.16
CA HIS A 262 -0.45 7.15 9.79
C HIS A 262 0.49 7.76 8.73
N TYR A 263 1.34 8.70 9.13
CA TYR A 263 2.05 9.59 8.20
C TYR A 263 3.10 8.89 7.32
N THR A 264 3.74 7.82 7.82
CA THR A 264 4.62 6.94 7.06
C THR A 264 3.91 5.69 6.54
N GLY A 265 2.57 5.73 6.45
CA GLY A 265 1.75 4.69 5.81
C GLY A 265 1.80 3.32 6.49
N SER A 266 2.22 3.21 7.76
CA SER A 266 2.29 1.91 8.45
C SER A 266 2.15 1.95 9.97
N VAL A 267 1.72 0.82 10.54
CA VAL A 267 1.65 0.53 11.98
C VAL A 267 3.00 0.63 12.74
N LYS A 268 4.13 0.53 12.02
CA LYS A 268 5.49 0.47 12.61
C LYS A 268 5.80 1.72 13.45
N GLU A 269 5.21 2.86 13.10
CA GLU A 269 5.28 4.13 13.82
C GLU A 269 5.02 4.01 15.33
N ARG A 270 4.08 3.15 15.76
CA ARG A 270 3.79 2.96 17.18
C ARG A 270 4.95 2.40 17.98
N GLY A 271 5.61 1.37 17.43
CA GLY A 271 6.78 0.75 18.03
C GLY A 271 7.97 1.71 18.00
N VAL A 272 8.20 2.35 16.85
CA VAL A 272 9.33 3.27 16.65
C VAL A 272 9.23 4.53 17.52
N LEU A 273 8.08 5.22 17.53
CA LEU A 273 7.88 6.40 18.36
C LEU A 273 8.05 6.06 19.85
N TYR A 274 7.61 4.87 20.29
CA TYR A 274 7.82 4.43 21.68
C TYR A 274 9.30 4.12 22.00
N ILE A 275 10.07 3.55 21.06
CA ILE A 275 11.53 3.42 21.20
C ILE A 275 12.16 4.81 21.36
N LEU A 276 11.93 5.72 20.39
CA LEU A 276 12.62 7.02 20.31
C LEU A 276 12.27 7.96 21.47
N THR A 277 11.02 7.91 21.97
CA THR A 277 10.59 8.63 23.20
C THR A 277 11.01 7.95 24.50
N SER A 278 11.57 6.73 24.44
CA SER A 278 12.17 6.02 25.58
C SER A 278 13.69 6.14 25.64
N LEU A 279 14.35 6.63 24.58
CA LEU A 279 15.78 6.96 24.59
C LEU A 279 16.08 8.10 25.59
N LYS A 280 17.19 7.98 26.32
CA LYS A 280 17.71 9.07 27.17
C LYS A 280 18.18 10.25 26.32
N GLN A 281 18.24 11.46 26.88
CA GLN A 281 18.71 12.63 26.13
C GLN A 281 20.15 12.48 25.58
N GLU A 282 21.02 11.76 26.29
CA GLU A 282 22.38 11.41 25.82
C GLU A 282 22.33 10.50 24.58
N GLN A 283 21.44 9.50 24.59
CA GLN A 283 21.17 8.61 23.47
C GLN A 283 20.58 9.37 22.27
N GLN A 284 19.61 10.25 22.50
CA GLN A 284 19.03 11.11 21.46
C GLN A 284 20.06 12.06 20.83
N ARG A 285 21.02 12.56 21.62
CA ARG A 285 22.14 13.38 21.11
C ARG A 285 23.14 12.58 20.29
N LYS A 286 23.33 11.29 20.53
CA LYS A 286 24.14 10.42 19.66
C LYS A 286 23.54 10.37 18.26
N GLY A 287 22.23 10.16 18.17
CA GLY A 287 21.54 9.96 16.89
C GLY A 287 21.39 8.48 16.57
N VAL A 288 20.58 8.18 15.56
CA VAL A 288 20.15 6.82 15.20
C VAL A 288 20.55 6.47 13.76
N ILE A 289 20.87 5.21 13.52
CA ILE A 289 21.27 4.72 12.19
C ILE A 289 20.54 3.41 11.89
N VAL A 290 19.85 3.35 10.74
CA VAL A 290 19.10 2.18 10.24
C VAL A 290 19.66 1.72 8.90
N ALA A 291 19.42 0.47 8.52
CA ALA A 291 20.11 -0.16 7.38
C ALA A 291 19.24 -1.06 6.47
N THR A 292 17.92 -0.94 6.57
CA THR A 292 16.94 -1.76 5.83
C THR A 292 15.97 -0.87 5.05
N ASP A 293 15.61 -1.24 3.83
CA ASP A 293 14.60 -0.51 3.05
C ASP A 293 13.18 -1.03 3.34
N ASN A 294 12.72 -0.87 4.58
CA ASN A 294 11.46 -1.40 5.09
C ASN A 294 10.65 -0.35 5.87
N ASN A 295 9.40 -0.69 6.23
CA ASN A 295 8.44 0.19 6.91
C ASN A 295 8.95 0.68 8.28
N PHE A 296 9.80 -0.09 8.95
CA PHE A 296 10.46 0.32 10.20
C PHE A 296 11.40 1.51 9.97
N SER A 297 12.30 1.46 8.97
CA SER A 297 13.21 2.57 8.68
C SER A 297 12.48 3.87 8.32
N MET A 298 11.37 3.80 7.60
CA MET A 298 10.58 5.00 7.25
C MET A 298 9.97 5.66 8.50
N ALA A 299 9.42 4.85 9.41
CA ALA A 299 8.98 5.32 10.71
C ALA A 299 10.13 5.92 11.54
N VAL A 300 11.35 5.35 11.48
CA VAL A 300 12.53 5.90 12.18
C VAL A 300 12.91 7.25 11.59
N SER A 301 12.98 7.40 10.26
CA SER A 301 13.29 8.69 9.62
C SER A 301 12.34 9.80 10.08
N HIS A 302 11.03 9.58 9.99
CA HIS A 302 10.03 10.59 10.35
C HIS A 302 10.06 10.95 11.85
N HIS A 303 9.93 9.95 12.72
CA HIS A 303 9.80 10.21 14.17
C HIS A 303 11.12 10.66 14.80
N ALA A 304 12.28 10.27 14.26
CA ALA A 304 13.57 10.81 14.72
C ALA A 304 13.71 12.29 14.34
N ALA A 305 13.37 12.67 13.10
CA ALA A 305 13.46 14.05 12.65
C ALA A 305 12.53 14.99 13.46
N ASP A 306 11.30 14.58 13.77
CA ASP A 306 10.39 15.38 14.59
C ASP A 306 10.81 15.49 16.05
N LEU A 307 11.40 14.43 16.62
CA LEU A 307 12.06 14.46 17.93
C LEU A 307 13.43 15.17 17.91
N ARG A 308 13.88 15.65 16.75
CA ARG A 308 15.19 16.30 16.48
C ARG A 308 16.41 15.42 16.79
N ILE A 309 16.23 14.11 16.68
CA ILE A 309 17.29 13.10 16.75
C ILE A 309 17.94 13.01 15.36
N PRO A 310 19.26 13.21 15.22
CA PRO A 310 19.95 12.99 13.94
C PRO A 310 19.75 11.55 13.48
N VAL A 311 19.31 11.35 12.23
CA VAL A 311 18.97 10.03 11.68
C VAL A 311 19.64 9.77 10.33
N PHE A 312 20.28 8.61 10.25
CA PHE A 312 21.01 8.12 9.07
C PHE A 312 20.35 6.83 8.56
N VAL A 313 20.21 6.72 7.24
CA VAL A 313 19.60 5.55 6.57
C VAL A 313 20.59 5.02 5.54
N ILE A 314 21.15 3.84 5.79
CA ILE A 314 22.08 3.17 4.88
C ILE A 314 21.30 2.17 4.02
N ILE A 315 21.33 2.31 2.70
CA ILE A 315 20.65 1.38 1.78
C ILE A 315 21.59 0.92 0.65
N PRO A 316 21.32 -0.20 -0.03
CA PRO A 316 22.13 -0.60 -1.17
C PRO A 316 21.99 0.37 -2.35
N VAL A 317 23.02 0.45 -3.20
CA VAL A 317 23.10 1.33 -4.37
C VAL A 317 21.97 1.06 -5.40
N GLY A 318 21.39 -0.15 -5.39
CA GLY A 318 20.22 -0.53 -6.20
C GLY A 318 18.86 -0.30 -5.54
N GLY A 319 18.78 0.43 -4.42
CA GLY A 319 17.53 0.71 -3.70
C GLY A 319 16.54 1.58 -4.48
N SER A 320 15.27 1.59 -4.06
CA SER A 320 14.19 2.29 -4.79
C SER A 320 14.42 3.81 -4.83
N PRO A 321 14.43 4.45 -6.02
CA PRO A 321 14.46 5.91 -6.13
C PRO A 321 13.25 6.62 -5.52
N ALA A 322 12.14 5.91 -5.27
CA ALA A 322 10.99 6.45 -4.57
C ALA A 322 11.21 6.44 -3.05
N ARG A 323 11.59 5.29 -2.47
CA ARG A 323 11.86 5.17 -1.03
C ARG A 323 13.06 6.05 -0.62
N LEU A 324 14.10 6.14 -1.47
CA LEU A 324 15.22 7.09 -1.39
C LEU A 324 14.81 8.57 -1.22
N ARG A 325 13.69 8.99 -1.81
CA ARG A 325 13.15 10.34 -1.67
C ARG A 325 12.38 10.47 -0.37
N MET A 326 11.47 9.54 -0.09
CA MET A 326 10.69 9.52 1.16
C MET A 326 11.59 9.62 2.42
N TYR A 327 12.69 8.86 2.49
CA TYR A 327 13.65 8.99 3.61
C TYR A 327 14.26 10.41 3.74
N ARG A 328 14.60 11.07 2.62
CA ARG A 328 15.10 12.46 2.61
C ARG A 328 13.99 13.46 2.97
N ASP A 329 12.79 13.28 2.42
CA ASP A 329 11.61 14.15 2.63
C ASP A 329 11.12 14.10 4.08
N TYR A 330 11.29 12.95 4.75
CA TYR A 330 11.10 12.76 6.20
C TYR A 330 12.22 13.37 7.06
N GLY A 331 13.29 13.89 6.46
CA GLY A 331 14.40 14.50 7.20
C GLY A 331 15.44 13.49 7.72
N ALA A 332 15.79 12.48 6.92
CA ALA A 332 16.94 11.62 7.19
C ALA A 332 18.06 11.76 6.14
N MET A 333 19.30 11.55 6.59
CA MET A 333 20.48 11.50 5.72
C MET A 333 20.61 10.11 5.14
N VAL A 334 20.52 10.00 3.81
CA VAL A 334 20.44 8.70 3.12
C VAL A 334 21.72 8.42 2.36
N ILE A 335 22.38 7.31 2.70
CA ILE A 335 23.69 6.93 2.16
C ILE A 335 23.51 5.62 1.38
N SER A 336 23.86 5.65 0.09
CA SER A 336 23.78 4.48 -0.79
C SER A 336 25.09 3.68 -0.73
N TYR A 337 25.18 2.72 0.18
CA TYR A 337 26.37 1.87 0.37
C TYR A 337 26.09 0.40 0.08
N GLY A 338 26.96 -0.21 -0.72
CA GLY A 338 26.99 -1.64 -0.97
C GLY A 338 26.00 -2.13 -2.03
N SER A 339 26.25 -3.36 -2.50
CA SER A 339 25.46 -4.03 -3.54
C SER A 339 24.30 -4.90 -3.02
N THR A 340 24.25 -5.16 -1.72
CA THR A 340 23.23 -6.01 -1.07
C THR A 340 22.82 -5.41 0.27
N PRO A 341 21.61 -5.70 0.79
CA PRO A 341 21.19 -5.24 2.12
C PRO A 341 22.17 -5.64 3.23
N HIS A 342 22.77 -6.83 3.15
CA HIS A 342 23.79 -7.31 4.10
C HIS A 342 25.07 -6.45 4.08
N HIS A 343 25.50 -5.94 2.92
CA HIS A 343 26.62 -5.00 2.84
C HIS A 343 26.25 -3.66 3.51
N SER A 344 25.04 -3.15 3.28
CA SER A 344 24.52 -1.92 3.90
C SER A 344 24.40 -2.06 5.43
N GLN A 345 23.86 -3.18 5.93
CA GLN A 345 23.74 -3.51 7.35
C GLN A 345 25.10 -3.57 8.05
N ASN A 346 26.09 -4.24 7.47
CA ASN A 346 27.39 -4.38 8.12
C ASN A 346 28.18 -3.07 8.13
N HIS A 347 28.09 -2.25 7.07
CA HIS A 347 28.65 -0.90 7.06
C HIS A 347 27.93 0.03 8.06
N ALA A 348 26.60 -0.04 8.18
CA ALA A 348 25.86 0.70 9.20
C ALA A 348 26.26 0.31 10.64
N ARG A 349 26.43 -0.98 10.92
CA ARG A 349 26.91 -1.48 12.22
C ARG A 349 28.36 -1.06 12.51
N HIS A 350 29.20 -0.96 11.48
CA HIS A 350 30.58 -0.44 11.57
C HIS A 350 30.59 1.06 11.91
N LEU A 351 29.89 1.88 11.12
CA LEU A 351 29.72 3.32 11.35
C LEU A 351 29.13 3.62 12.73
N ALA A 352 28.14 2.83 13.17
CA ALA A 352 27.53 2.97 14.49
C ALA A 352 28.54 2.75 15.63
N LYS A 353 29.43 1.78 15.47
CA LYS A 353 30.46 1.45 16.47
C LYS A 353 31.59 2.49 16.49
N GLU A 354 31.95 3.08 15.36
CA GLU A 354 33.03 4.08 15.28
C GLU A 354 32.58 5.47 15.72
N ASN A 355 31.39 5.90 15.30
CA ASN A 355 30.86 7.23 15.58
C ASN A 355 29.90 7.28 16.79
N ASP A 356 29.80 6.18 17.55
CA ASP A 356 28.95 6.03 18.74
C ASP A 356 27.45 6.33 18.48
N TYR A 357 26.97 5.97 17.28
CA TYR A 357 25.56 6.09 16.90
C TYR A 357 24.73 4.90 17.38
N LEU A 358 23.43 5.12 17.60
CA LEU A 358 22.50 4.07 17.97
C LEU A 358 22.01 3.33 16.73
N TYR A 359 22.63 2.19 16.44
CA TYR A 359 22.11 1.28 15.44
C TYR A 359 20.72 0.78 15.86
N LEU A 360 19.71 1.04 15.03
CA LEU A 360 18.35 0.53 15.20
C LEU A 360 18.07 -0.48 14.08
N GLU A 361 17.48 -1.60 14.46
CA GLU A 361 17.00 -2.67 13.59
C GLU A 361 15.60 -3.05 14.07
N GLU A 362 14.76 -3.65 13.22
CA GLU A 362 13.46 -4.16 13.69
C GLU A 362 13.73 -5.42 14.52
N ASP A 363 14.01 -5.24 15.82
CA ASP A 363 14.40 -6.28 16.77
C ASP A 363 13.20 -6.91 17.49
N ASP A 364 13.45 -7.93 18.32
CA ASP A 364 12.44 -8.63 19.11
C ASP A 364 12.26 -8.07 20.53
N SER A 365 12.56 -6.77 20.73
CA SER A 365 12.49 -6.15 22.04
C SER A 365 11.06 -6.03 22.57
N ALA A 366 10.94 -6.19 23.90
CA ALA A 366 9.70 -5.93 24.62
C ALA A 366 9.22 -4.47 24.44
N VAL A 367 10.16 -3.53 24.34
CA VAL A 367 9.87 -2.11 24.06
C VAL A 367 9.17 -1.95 22.71
N TYR A 368 9.73 -2.49 21.63
CA TYR A 368 9.12 -2.38 20.29
C TYR A 368 7.72 -3.03 20.25
N MET A 369 7.60 -4.24 20.81
CA MET A 369 6.30 -4.93 20.91
C MET A 369 5.29 -4.20 21.80
N ALA A 370 5.71 -3.50 22.85
CA ALA A 370 4.82 -2.71 23.69
C ALA A 370 4.15 -1.56 22.91
N GLY A 371 4.93 -0.86 22.07
CA GLY A 371 4.39 0.14 21.15
C GLY A 371 3.39 -0.45 20.16
N LEU A 372 3.74 -1.55 19.48
CA LEU A 372 2.82 -2.24 18.57
C LEU A 372 1.56 -2.78 19.27
N GLY A 373 1.65 -3.22 20.53
CA GLY A 373 0.53 -3.73 21.32
C GLY A 373 -0.57 -2.70 21.58
N THR A 374 -0.27 -1.40 21.48
CA THR A 374 -1.28 -0.33 21.61
C THR A 374 -2.39 -0.42 20.56
N VAL A 375 -2.14 -1.07 19.41
CA VAL A 375 -3.16 -1.43 18.41
C VAL A 375 -4.28 -2.25 19.04
N GLY A 376 -3.95 -3.25 19.88
CA GLY A 376 -4.94 -4.12 20.54
C GLY A 376 -5.79 -3.37 21.56
N MET A 377 -5.20 -2.42 22.29
CA MET A 377 -5.94 -1.54 23.21
C MET A 377 -6.96 -0.68 22.45
N GLU A 378 -6.53 0.02 21.40
CA GLU A 378 -7.44 0.89 20.62
C GLU A 378 -8.53 0.09 19.89
N ILE A 379 -8.22 -1.12 19.40
CA ILE A 379 -9.22 -2.02 18.80
C ILE A 379 -10.32 -2.35 19.80
N TYR A 380 -9.97 -2.67 21.06
CA TYR A 380 -10.93 -2.95 22.11
C TYR A 380 -11.76 -1.72 22.49
N GLU A 381 -11.11 -0.57 22.68
CA GLU A 381 -11.78 0.70 23.00
C GLU A 381 -12.78 1.13 21.91
N GLN A 382 -12.46 0.90 20.64
CA GLN A 382 -13.22 1.42 19.50
C GLN A 382 -14.32 0.47 18.99
N ILE A 383 -14.30 -0.83 19.33
CA ILE A 383 -15.28 -1.82 18.82
C ILE A 383 -16.02 -2.53 19.97
N PRO A 384 -17.27 -2.15 20.27
CA PRO A 384 -18.03 -2.75 21.37
C PRO A 384 -18.49 -4.18 21.03
N ARG A 385 -18.24 -5.13 21.95
CA ARG A 385 -18.52 -6.57 21.81
C ARG A 385 -17.79 -7.20 20.61
N LEU A 386 -16.48 -6.99 20.55
CA LEU A 386 -15.59 -7.58 19.56
C LEU A 386 -15.43 -9.10 19.82
N ASP A 387 -15.63 -9.94 18.80
CA ASP A 387 -15.45 -11.40 18.93
C ASP A 387 -14.05 -11.86 18.50
N ALA A 388 -13.48 -11.23 17.47
CA ALA A 388 -12.22 -11.68 16.87
C ALA A 388 -11.38 -10.53 16.26
N VAL A 389 -10.06 -10.72 16.24
CA VAL A 389 -9.10 -9.82 15.58
C VAL A 389 -8.20 -10.61 14.65
N ILE A 390 -8.11 -10.17 13.40
CA ILE A 390 -7.25 -10.74 12.36
C ILE A 390 -6.10 -9.77 12.11
N LEU A 391 -4.87 -10.25 12.27
CA LEU A 391 -3.64 -9.48 12.05
C LEU A 391 -2.72 -10.17 11.03
N PRO A 392 -1.90 -9.40 10.28
CA PRO A 392 -0.83 -9.96 9.47
C PRO A 392 0.25 -10.61 10.35
N THR A 393 0.72 -11.76 9.91
CA THR A 393 1.88 -12.47 10.45
C THR A 393 3.07 -12.22 9.52
N GLY A 394 3.80 -11.12 9.76
CA GLY A 394 5.14 -10.97 9.18
C GLY A 394 6.14 -11.94 9.81
N GLY A 395 7.27 -12.18 9.15
CA GLY A 395 8.35 -13.06 9.64
C GLY A 395 8.79 -12.75 11.08
N ASN A 396 8.62 -11.51 11.50
CA ASN A 396 8.88 -11.02 12.86
C ASN A 396 7.78 -11.34 13.90
N CYS A 397 6.52 -11.56 13.51
CA CYS A 397 5.34 -11.80 14.38
C CYS A 397 4.98 -10.75 15.46
N ARG A 398 5.77 -9.68 15.63
CA ARG A 398 5.70 -8.73 16.76
C ARG A 398 4.38 -7.96 16.88
N LEU A 399 3.75 -7.58 15.75
CA LEU A 399 2.43 -6.94 15.77
C LEU A 399 1.36 -7.88 16.33
N LEU A 400 1.32 -9.12 15.82
CA LEU A 400 0.41 -10.16 16.27
C LEU A 400 0.63 -10.48 17.77
N ALA A 401 1.89 -10.66 18.19
CA ALA A 401 2.24 -10.95 19.58
C ALA A 401 1.88 -9.81 20.55
N GLY A 402 2.23 -8.55 20.20
CA GLY A 402 1.92 -7.38 21.03
C GLY A 402 0.42 -7.11 21.12
N ALA A 403 -0.30 -7.18 20.00
CA ALA A 403 -1.75 -7.01 19.98
C ALA A 403 -2.47 -8.14 20.74
N ALA A 404 -1.99 -9.39 20.62
CA ALA A 404 -2.52 -10.52 21.40
C ALA A 404 -2.32 -10.32 22.91
N ALA A 405 -1.15 -9.82 23.33
CA ALA A 405 -0.87 -9.51 24.74
C ALA A 405 -1.79 -8.42 25.31
N ALA A 406 -2.11 -7.39 24.52
CA ALA A 406 -3.12 -6.39 24.90
C ALA A 406 -4.52 -6.99 24.99
N LEU A 407 -4.99 -7.62 23.91
CA LEU A 407 -6.36 -8.14 23.79
C LEU A 407 -6.65 -9.21 24.84
N LYS A 408 -5.79 -10.24 24.98
CA LYS A 408 -5.98 -11.35 25.92
C LYS A 408 -5.87 -10.95 27.40
N HIS A 409 -5.27 -9.80 27.70
CA HIS A 409 -5.27 -9.24 29.07
C HIS A 409 -6.58 -8.52 29.39
N ILE A 410 -7.12 -7.76 28.43
CA ILE A 410 -8.38 -7.01 28.61
C ILE A 410 -9.59 -7.94 28.56
N ASP A 411 -9.65 -8.82 27.56
CA ASP A 411 -10.70 -9.85 27.42
C ASP A 411 -10.11 -11.12 26.77
N PRO A 412 -9.94 -12.21 27.54
CA PRO A 412 -9.35 -13.46 27.04
C PRO A 412 -10.23 -14.20 26.03
N HIS A 413 -11.52 -13.86 25.91
CA HIS A 413 -12.46 -14.51 25.00
C HIS A 413 -12.34 -14.03 23.54
N ILE A 414 -11.70 -12.88 23.29
CA ILE A 414 -11.46 -12.37 21.95
C ILE A 414 -10.53 -13.33 21.20
N SER A 415 -10.96 -13.82 20.03
CA SER A 415 -10.18 -14.74 19.20
C SER A 415 -9.14 -13.98 18.38
N VAL A 416 -7.84 -14.20 18.65
CA VAL A 416 -6.73 -13.56 17.93
C VAL A 416 -6.21 -14.49 16.85
N ILE A 417 -6.17 -14.00 15.61
CA ILE A 417 -5.91 -14.79 14.40
C ILE A 417 -4.76 -14.16 13.62
N GLY A 418 -3.69 -14.93 13.41
CA GLY A 418 -2.58 -14.55 12.53
C GLY A 418 -2.77 -15.07 11.10
N VAL A 419 -2.37 -14.28 10.10
CA VAL A 419 -2.42 -14.66 8.67
C VAL A 419 -1.08 -14.46 7.99
N GLU A 420 -0.55 -15.52 7.38
CA GLU A 420 0.72 -15.54 6.64
C GLU A 420 0.55 -16.02 5.18
N PRO A 421 1.46 -15.68 4.26
CA PRO A 421 1.43 -16.21 2.89
C PRO A 421 1.76 -17.71 2.85
N GLU A 422 1.04 -18.47 2.02
CA GLU A 422 1.15 -19.93 1.93
C GLU A 422 2.51 -20.42 1.41
N ASP A 423 3.22 -19.59 0.65
CA ASP A 423 4.59 -19.86 0.18
C ASP A 423 5.65 -19.69 1.28
N TYR A 424 5.36 -18.95 2.35
CA TYR A 424 6.30 -18.61 3.42
C TYR A 424 5.69 -18.70 4.85
N PRO A 425 5.15 -19.88 5.26
CA PRO A 425 4.42 -20.03 6.53
C PRO A 425 5.38 -20.22 7.72
N ILE A 426 6.07 -19.14 8.13
CA ILE A 426 7.05 -19.17 9.22
C ILE A 426 6.42 -19.56 10.56
N LEU A 427 5.31 -18.93 10.95
CA LEU A 427 4.73 -19.10 12.28
C LEU A 427 4.02 -20.44 12.40
N LEU A 428 3.23 -20.86 11.40
CA LEU A 428 2.58 -22.16 11.41
C LEU A 428 3.60 -23.30 11.42
N ARG A 429 4.72 -23.17 10.69
CA ARG A 429 5.82 -24.15 10.75
C ARG A 429 6.54 -24.12 12.10
N SER A 430 6.76 -22.96 12.69
CA SER A 430 7.40 -22.82 14.01
C SER A 430 6.54 -23.39 15.13
N LEU A 431 5.24 -23.12 15.12
CA LEU A 431 4.26 -23.69 16.06
C LEU A 431 4.15 -25.22 15.91
N LYS A 432 4.20 -25.75 14.68
CA LYS A 432 4.21 -27.19 14.41
C LYS A 432 5.49 -27.88 14.89
N ASN A 433 6.62 -27.18 14.85
CA ASN A 433 7.94 -27.70 15.23
C ASN A 433 8.29 -27.45 16.72
N ASP A 434 7.51 -26.60 17.40
CA ASP A 434 7.72 -26.08 18.76
C ASP A 434 8.98 -25.23 18.99
N TYR A 435 9.62 -24.75 17.91
CA TYR A 435 10.76 -23.84 17.96
C TYR A 435 10.71 -22.80 16.82
N PRO A 436 11.29 -21.59 16.99
CA PRO A 436 11.29 -20.57 15.93
C PRO A 436 12.16 -21.01 14.75
N VAL A 437 11.54 -21.15 13.58
CA VAL A 437 12.23 -21.51 12.33
C VAL A 437 12.94 -20.29 11.77
N LYS A 438 14.27 -20.38 11.62
CA LYS A 438 15.10 -19.26 11.14
C LYS A 438 15.16 -19.14 9.61
N GLU A 439 14.97 -20.24 8.89
CA GLU A 439 15.09 -20.30 7.42
C GLU A 439 13.99 -21.18 6.79
N LEU A 440 13.54 -20.77 5.60
CA LEU A 440 12.70 -21.56 4.70
C LEU A 440 13.40 -21.65 3.34
N TYR A 441 13.46 -22.85 2.76
CA TYR A 441 14.07 -23.09 1.44
C TYR A 441 13.23 -22.58 0.25
N ASN A 442 12.02 -22.06 0.51
CA ASN A 442 11.20 -21.39 -0.49
C ASN A 442 11.69 -19.94 -0.62
N SER A 443 11.94 -19.48 -1.84
CA SER A 443 12.06 -18.04 -2.15
C SER A 443 10.65 -17.49 -2.40
N PRO A 444 10.05 -16.69 -1.50
CA PRO A 444 8.75 -16.09 -1.73
C PRO A 444 8.84 -14.93 -2.73
N ASN A 445 7.68 -14.38 -3.10
CA ASN A 445 7.59 -13.16 -3.90
C ASN A 445 7.98 -11.93 -3.05
N THR A 446 9.29 -11.71 -2.87
CA THR A 446 9.85 -10.60 -2.07
C THR A 446 9.52 -9.21 -2.61
N LYS A 447 9.00 -9.09 -3.85
CA LYS A 447 8.48 -7.82 -4.38
C LYS A 447 7.08 -7.48 -3.86
N LEU A 448 6.26 -8.48 -3.59
CA LEU A 448 4.91 -8.32 -3.05
C LEU A 448 4.93 -8.33 -1.51
N TYR A 449 5.75 -9.22 -0.94
CA TYR A 449 5.80 -9.52 0.48
C TYR A 449 7.08 -9.00 1.18
N GLY A 450 7.76 -7.98 0.66
CA GLY A 450 9.05 -7.49 1.19
C GLY A 450 9.05 -7.27 2.70
N ASP A 451 8.22 -6.35 3.20
CA ASP A 451 8.06 -6.03 4.62
C ASP A 451 7.47 -7.19 5.48
N LEU A 452 6.95 -8.25 4.85
CA LEU A 452 6.45 -9.48 5.49
C LEU A 452 7.52 -10.58 5.61
N VAL A 453 8.63 -10.51 4.87
CA VAL A 453 9.65 -11.57 4.73
C VAL A 453 11.04 -11.07 5.18
N ASP A 454 11.08 -10.34 6.31
CA ASP A 454 12.32 -10.13 7.07
C ASP A 454 12.56 -11.32 8.03
N PRO A 455 13.68 -12.08 7.89
CA PRO A 455 14.04 -13.18 8.79
C PRO A 455 15.08 -12.75 9.86
N PRO A 456 15.24 -13.51 10.97
CA PRO A 456 14.50 -14.71 11.36
C PRO A 456 13.39 -14.40 12.38
N LEU A 457 12.49 -15.38 12.62
CA LEU A 457 11.47 -15.27 13.65
C LEU A 457 12.06 -15.04 15.04
N GLY A 458 11.59 -13.97 15.70
CA GLY A 458 11.96 -13.59 17.06
C GLY A 458 11.54 -14.62 18.11
N GLY A 459 12.45 -14.95 19.03
CA GLY A 459 12.22 -15.95 20.07
C GLY A 459 11.18 -15.52 21.12
N HIS A 460 11.12 -14.24 21.47
CA HIS A 460 10.15 -13.69 22.43
C HIS A 460 8.77 -13.54 21.77
N ALA A 461 8.71 -12.98 20.55
CA ALA A 461 7.46 -12.93 19.78
C ALA A 461 6.87 -14.33 19.53
N PHE A 462 7.71 -15.35 19.25
CA PHE A 462 7.26 -16.73 19.12
C PHE A 462 6.63 -17.29 20.41
N GLN A 463 7.28 -17.11 21.57
CA GLN A 463 6.73 -17.61 22.85
C GLN A 463 5.43 -16.90 23.25
N LEU A 464 5.30 -15.60 22.95
CA LEU A 464 4.04 -14.86 23.11
C LEU A 464 2.97 -15.39 22.17
N ALA A 465 3.28 -15.53 20.87
CA ALA A 465 2.33 -16.02 19.87
C ALA A 465 1.82 -17.44 20.20
N LYS A 466 2.73 -18.36 20.55
CA LYS A 466 2.42 -19.74 20.99
C LYS A 466 1.47 -19.80 22.20
N LYS A 467 1.46 -18.78 23.06
CA LYS A 467 0.63 -18.70 24.26
C LYS A 467 -0.69 -17.95 24.07
N LEU A 468 -0.75 -16.99 23.14
CA LEU A 468 -1.80 -15.95 23.10
C LEU A 468 -2.61 -15.91 21.80
N VAL A 469 -2.15 -16.55 20.72
CA VAL A 469 -2.82 -16.57 19.42
C VAL A 469 -3.63 -17.86 19.28
N ASP A 470 -4.93 -17.75 19.05
CA ASP A 470 -5.85 -18.90 19.01
C ASP A 470 -5.78 -19.67 17.69
N LYS A 471 -5.43 -18.98 16.58
CA LYS A 471 -5.36 -19.58 15.24
C LYS A 471 -4.31 -18.88 14.37
N VAL A 472 -3.57 -19.66 13.58
CA VAL A 472 -2.74 -19.16 12.47
C VAL A 472 -3.21 -19.83 11.18
N ILE A 473 -3.31 -19.07 10.10
CA ILE A 473 -3.79 -19.55 8.79
C ILE A 473 -2.92 -19.03 7.65
N SER A 474 -2.84 -19.82 6.57
CA SER A 474 -2.18 -19.44 5.32
C SER A 474 -3.17 -19.04 4.23
N VAL A 475 -2.77 -18.08 3.40
CA VAL A 475 -3.50 -17.61 2.20
C VAL A 475 -2.58 -17.55 0.98
N ARG A 476 -3.13 -17.75 -0.21
CA ARG A 476 -2.36 -17.77 -1.46
C ARG A 476 -2.13 -16.34 -1.95
N GLU A 477 -1.09 -16.13 -2.76
CA GLU A 477 -0.86 -14.83 -3.42
C GLU A 477 -2.09 -14.33 -4.19
N GLU A 478 -2.81 -15.23 -4.87
CA GLU A 478 -4.07 -14.90 -5.54
C GLU A 478 -5.12 -14.28 -4.60
N ASP A 479 -5.24 -14.84 -3.39
CA ASP A 479 -6.24 -14.42 -2.40
C ASP A 479 -5.89 -13.03 -1.85
N THR A 480 -4.59 -12.74 -1.68
CA THR A 480 -4.06 -11.42 -1.31
C THR A 480 -4.32 -10.38 -2.40
N LEU A 481 -4.04 -10.70 -3.67
CA LEU A 481 -4.25 -9.80 -4.80
C LEU A 481 -5.74 -9.42 -4.97
N VAL A 482 -6.65 -10.39 -4.84
CA VAL A 482 -8.10 -10.12 -4.86
C VAL A 482 -8.52 -9.28 -3.64
N ALA A 483 -7.94 -9.49 -2.45
CA ALA A 483 -8.21 -8.64 -1.29
C ALA A 483 -7.75 -7.18 -1.50
N MET A 484 -6.59 -6.96 -2.14
CA MET A 484 -6.10 -5.61 -2.50
C MET A 484 -7.08 -4.88 -3.44
N LEU A 485 -7.62 -5.57 -4.45
CA LEU A 485 -8.66 -5.06 -5.34
C LEU A 485 -9.94 -4.69 -4.54
N ARG A 486 -10.38 -5.55 -3.62
CA ARG A 486 -11.55 -5.29 -2.76
C ARG A 486 -11.37 -4.07 -1.87
N PHE A 487 -10.16 -3.74 -1.40
CA PHE A 487 -9.89 -2.49 -0.69
C PHE A 487 -10.08 -1.25 -1.58
N GLN A 488 -9.66 -1.29 -2.85
CA GLN A 488 -9.84 -0.18 -3.79
C GLN A 488 -11.31 0.01 -4.19
N GLU A 489 -12.06 -1.09 -4.37
CA GLU A 489 -13.49 -1.07 -4.68
C GLU A 489 -14.36 -0.61 -3.50
N TYR A 490 -14.20 -1.27 -2.34
CA TYR A 490 -15.12 -1.18 -1.21
C TYR A 490 -14.65 -0.25 -0.08
N GLU A 491 -13.35 0.07 0.01
CA GLU A 491 -12.84 0.99 1.04
C GLU A 491 -12.21 2.26 0.48
N ARG A 492 -12.00 2.32 -0.85
CA ARG A 492 -11.32 3.43 -1.56
C ARG A 492 -9.91 3.71 -1.03
N SER A 493 -9.24 2.66 -0.52
CA SER A 493 -7.85 2.71 -0.09
C SER A 493 -7.00 1.80 -0.98
N THR A 494 -5.79 2.24 -1.30
CA THR A 494 -4.74 1.38 -1.84
C THR A 494 -3.94 0.86 -0.67
N VAL A 495 -3.86 -0.46 -0.53
CA VAL A 495 -3.09 -1.14 0.51
C VAL A 495 -2.01 -2.00 -0.13
N ASP A 496 -0.97 -2.32 0.64
CA ASP A 496 0.02 -3.32 0.25
C ASP A 496 -0.43 -4.74 0.65
N ALA A 497 0.42 -5.73 0.43
CA ALA A 497 0.12 -7.12 0.76
C ALA A 497 -0.04 -7.37 2.26
N GLU A 498 0.71 -6.65 3.13
CA GLU A 498 0.61 -6.78 4.58
C GLU A 498 -0.74 -6.24 5.07
N GLY A 499 -1.14 -5.05 4.59
CA GLY A 499 -2.45 -4.48 4.87
C GLY A 499 -3.63 -5.31 4.32
N ALA A 500 -3.43 -6.03 3.21
CA ALA A 500 -4.47 -6.82 2.57
C ALA A 500 -4.69 -8.22 3.16
N ILE A 501 -3.65 -8.86 3.71
CA ILE A 501 -3.66 -10.31 3.99
C ILE A 501 -4.75 -10.74 5.00
N GLY A 502 -5.09 -9.87 5.95
CA GLY A 502 -6.19 -10.13 6.90
C GLY A 502 -7.57 -10.19 6.24
N LEU A 503 -7.79 -9.47 5.14
CA LEU A 503 -9.01 -9.59 4.31
C LEU A 503 -8.92 -10.78 3.34
N ALA A 504 -7.73 -11.16 2.89
CA ALA A 504 -7.53 -12.35 2.05
C ALA A 504 -8.03 -13.62 2.75
N ALA A 505 -7.79 -13.74 4.05
CA ALA A 505 -8.31 -14.85 4.87
C ALA A 505 -9.84 -14.98 4.85
N ILE A 506 -10.55 -13.84 4.91
CA ILE A 506 -12.02 -13.80 4.82
C ILE A 506 -12.47 -14.11 3.38
N SER A 507 -11.83 -13.48 2.39
CA SER A 507 -12.14 -13.61 0.97
C SER A 507 -11.98 -15.04 0.46
N ALA A 508 -10.92 -15.73 0.89
CA ALA A 508 -10.66 -17.15 0.61
C ALA A 508 -11.52 -18.13 1.44
N GLY A 509 -12.44 -17.63 2.28
CA GLY A 509 -13.35 -18.45 3.07
C GLY A 509 -12.68 -19.29 4.17
N LYS A 510 -11.46 -18.94 4.60
CA LYS A 510 -10.66 -19.71 5.58
C LYS A 510 -11.14 -19.57 7.03
N LEU A 511 -12.14 -18.70 7.26
CA LEU A 511 -12.70 -18.32 8.58
C LEU A 511 -14.25 -18.40 8.65
N PRO A 512 -14.90 -19.52 8.27
CA PRO A 512 -16.37 -19.64 8.29
C PRO A 512 -16.98 -19.49 9.69
N GLU A 513 -16.21 -19.77 10.75
CA GLU A 513 -16.61 -19.66 12.16
C GLU A 513 -16.78 -18.21 12.67
N LEU A 514 -16.50 -17.22 11.83
CA LEU A 514 -16.70 -15.79 12.11
C LEU A 514 -17.98 -15.21 11.48
N LYS A 515 -18.76 -16.00 10.74
CA LYS A 515 -20.05 -15.55 10.20
C LYS A 515 -21.00 -15.15 11.33
N GLY A 516 -21.62 -13.98 11.20
CA GLY A 516 -22.48 -13.36 12.20
C GLY A 516 -21.75 -12.72 13.40
N LYS A 517 -20.40 -12.68 13.40
CA LYS A 517 -19.59 -12.11 14.48
C LYS A 517 -19.00 -10.74 14.14
N ARG A 518 -18.52 -10.03 15.16
CA ARG A 518 -17.75 -8.78 15.07
C ARG A 518 -16.27 -9.05 14.95
N VAL A 519 -15.70 -8.66 13.81
CA VAL A 519 -14.32 -8.99 13.43
C VAL A 519 -13.55 -7.71 13.11
N SER A 520 -12.45 -7.47 13.80
CA SER A 520 -11.50 -6.41 13.42
C SER A 520 -10.43 -6.98 12.51
N VAL A 521 -10.26 -6.41 11.31
CA VAL A 521 -9.12 -6.68 10.42
C VAL A 521 -8.13 -5.52 10.56
N VAL A 522 -6.88 -5.82 10.87
CA VAL A 522 -5.81 -4.82 10.96
C VAL A 522 -5.21 -4.58 9.58
N VAL A 523 -5.38 -3.35 9.07
CA VAL A 523 -4.88 -2.92 7.75
C VAL A 523 -3.58 -2.15 8.01
N SER A 524 -2.51 -2.91 8.22
CA SER A 524 -1.27 -2.44 8.84
C SER A 524 -0.48 -1.42 8.01
N SER A 525 -0.43 -1.55 6.68
CA SER A 525 0.35 -0.65 5.81
C SER A 525 -0.20 -0.50 4.37
N ALA A 526 0.34 0.50 3.66
CA ALA A 526 0.00 0.82 2.27
C ALA A 526 1.22 1.16 1.38
N ASN A 527 2.44 0.78 1.78
CA ASN A 527 3.70 1.33 1.25
C ASN A 527 4.23 0.57 0.03
N MET A 528 3.38 0.37 -0.99
CA MET A 528 3.76 -0.32 -2.23
C MET A 528 3.96 0.67 -3.39
N GLU A 529 5.03 0.47 -4.17
CA GLU A 529 5.31 1.31 -5.34
C GLU A 529 4.18 1.30 -6.37
N LEU A 530 3.85 2.46 -6.94
CA LEU A 530 2.76 2.59 -7.94
C LEU A 530 2.95 1.66 -9.17
N GLY A 531 4.19 1.36 -9.55
CA GLY A 531 4.51 0.39 -10.61
C GLY A 531 4.14 -1.05 -10.24
N LEU A 532 4.24 -1.42 -8.96
CA LEU A 532 3.78 -2.70 -8.42
C LEU A 532 2.27 -2.69 -8.18
N VAL A 533 1.69 -1.60 -7.67
CA VAL A 533 0.22 -1.41 -7.56
C VAL A 533 -0.46 -1.71 -8.89
N ARG A 534 0.05 -1.16 -10.01
CA ARG A 534 -0.52 -1.40 -11.33
C ARG A 534 -0.49 -2.89 -11.71
N GLN A 535 0.65 -3.55 -11.55
CA GLN A 535 0.80 -4.99 -11.84
C GLN A 535 -0.11 -5.86 -10.95
N CYS A 536 -0.25 -5.51 -9.67
CA CYS A 536 -1.12 -6.21 -8.73
C CYS A 536 -2.60 -6.06 -9.13
N VAL A 537 -3.04 -4.86 -9.53
CA VAL A 537 -4.42 -4.62 -10.01
C VAL A 537 -4.67 -5.30 -11.36
N GLU A 538 -3.74 -5.18 -12.31
CA GLU A 538 -3.80 -5.90 -13.61
C GLU A 538 -3.94 -7.42 -13.40
N ARG A 539 -3.22 -8.01 -12.44
CA ARG A 539 -3.34 -9.43 -12.09
C ARG A 539 -4.63 -9.74 -11.32
N ALA A 540 -5.03 -8.92 -10.37
CA ALA A 540 -6.23 -9.12 -9.55
C ALA A 540 -7.51 -9.11 -10.39
N LEU A 541 -7.62 -8.22 -11.38
CA LEU A 541 -8.76 -8.19 -12.31
C LEU A 541 -8.91 -9.49 -13.11
N VAL A 542 -7.80 -10.15 -13.47
CA VAL A 542 -7.83 -11.48 -14.12
C VAL A 542 -8.19 -12.58 -13.12
N LEU A 543 -7.74 -12.47 -11.87
CA LEU A 543 -8.09 -13.40 -10.80
C LEU A 543 -9.53 -13.26 -10.28
N ASP A 544 -10.20 -12.15 -10.58
CA ASP A 544 -11.61 -11.90 -10.26
C ASP A 544 -12.55 -12.15 -11.45
N ASP A 545 -12.01 -12.66 -12.57
CA ASP A 545 -12.67 -12.85 -13.88
C ASP A 545 -13.23 -11.56 -14.52
N GLN A 546 -12.97 -10.38 -13.95
CA GLN A 546 -13.33 -9.07 -14.51
C GLN A 546 -12.58 -8.79 -15.81
N VAL A 547 -11.28 -9.14 -15.91
CA VAL A 547 -10.51 -9.06 -17.16
C VAL A 547 -10.24 -10.47 -17.68
N VAL A 548 -10.73 -10.72 -18.89
CA VAL A 548 -10.70 -12.03 -19.55
C VAL A 548 -9.75 -12.01 -20.74
N ARG A 549 -9.03 -13.11 -20.94
CA ARG A 549 -8.22 -13.35 -22.13
C ARG A 549 -8.64 -14.66 -22.79
N PHE A 550 -9.00 -14.61 -24.07
CA PHE A 550 -9.36 -15.80 -24.84
C PHE A 550 -8.79 -15.74 -26.25
N MET A 551 -8.80 -16.88 -26.93
CA MET A 551 -8.24 -17.07 -28.26
C MET A 551 -9.19 -17.92 -29.10
N VAL A 552 -9.46 -17.49 -30.33
CA VAL A 552 -10.28 -18.22 -31.31
C VAL A 552 -9.56 -18.32 -32.65
N GLU A 553 -9.75 -19.43 -33.36
CA GLU A 553 -9.40 -19.49 -34.79
C GLU A 553 -10.57 -18.95 -35.62
N LEU A 554 -10.31 -17.93 -36.43
CA LEU A 554 -11.25 -17.39 -37.42
C LEU A 554 -10.83 -17.78 -38.85
N GLY A 555 -11.78 -17.68 -39.78
CA GLY A 555 -11.48 -17.66 -41.21
C GLY A 555 -10.77 -16.36 -41.61
N ASP A 556 -10.04 -16.38 -42.73
CA ASP A 556 -9.19 -15.26 -43.17
C ASP A 556 -9.97 -14.06 -43.77
N LEU A 557 -11.31 -14.05 -43.67
CA LEU A 557 -12.18 -13.03 -44.23
C LEU A 557 -12.54 -11.94 -43.18
N PRO A 558 -12.56 -10.65 -43.56
CA PRO A 558 -12.93 -9.57 -42.63
C PRO A 558 -14.31 -9.73 -41.95
N GLY A 559 -15.24 -10.41 -42.64
CA GLY A 559 -16.57 -10.72 -42.09
C GLY A 559 -16.57 -11.69 -40.91
N ASP A 560 -15.53 -12.50 -40.73
CA ASP A 560 -15.46 -13.43 -39.59
C ASP A 560 -14.98 -12.72 -38.31
N MET A 561 -14.08 -11.74 -38.45
CA MET A 561 -13.77 -10.80 -37.37
C MET A 561 -14.98 -9.93 -37.01
N ALA A 562 -15.75 -9.46 -38.02
CA ALA A 562 -16.95 -8.66 -37.77
C ALA A 562 -17.98 -9.40 -36.90
N LYS A 563 -18.24 -10.70 -37.18
CA LYS A 563 -19.13 -11.54 -36.35
C LYS A 563 -18.65 -11.67 -34.90
N LEU A 564 -17.34 -11.84 -34.68
CA LEU A 564 -16.78 -11.93 -33.33
C LEU A 564 -17.03 -10.62 -32.55
N LEU A 565 -16.76 -9.49 -33.19
CA LEU A 565 -16.98 -8.16 -32.59
C LEU A 565 -18.48 -7.86 -32.38
N GLU A 566 -19.36 -8.35 -33.26
CA GLU A 566 -20.82 -8.25 -33.13
C GLU A 566 -21.34 -9.07 -31.94
N ILE A 567 -20.81 -10.29 -31.71
CA ILE A 567 -21.11 -11.10 -30.52
C ILE A 567 -20.65 -10.38 -29.24
N LEU A 568 -19.42 -9.86 -29.21
CA LEU A 568 -18.91 -9.10 -28.05
C LEU A 568 -19.74 -7.83 -27.77
N ALA A 569 -20.11 -7.09 -28.80
CA ALA A 569 -20.95 -5.90 -28.67
C ALA A 569 -22.38 -6.23 -28.19
N ARG A 570 -22.93 -7.38 -28.60
CA ARG A 570 -24.27 -7.85 -28.18
C ARG A 570 -24.32 -8.28 -26.71
N GLU A 571 -23.21 -8.77 -26.17
CA GLU A 571 -23.07 -9.20 -24.77
C GLU A 571 -22.65 -8.04 -23.84
N ASP A 572 -22.64 -6.78 -24.32
CA ASP A 572 -22.16 -5.58 -23.60
C ASP A 572 -20.73 -5.73 -23.03
N ILE A 573 -19.84 -6.38 -23.81
CA ILE A 573 -18.45 -6.66 -23.45
C ILE A 573 -17.54 -5.54 -23.93
N ARG A 574 -16.69 -5.02 -23.04
CA ARG A 574 -15.75 -3.93 -23.37
C ARG A 574 -14.42 -4.51 -23.84
N LEU A 575 -13.98 -4.07 -25.02
CA LEU A 575 -12.79 -4.61 -25.69
C LEU A 575 -11.53 -3.82 -25.31
N HIS A 576 -10.54 -4.47 -24.69
CA HIS A 576 -9.23 -3.86 -24.41
C HIS A 576 -8.24 -4.04 -25.55
N SER A 577 -8.17 -5.23 -26.14
CA SER A 577 -7.19 -5.56 -27.18
C SER A 577 -7.65 -6.69 -28.10
N VAL A 578 -7.24 -6.63 -29.36
CA VAL A 578 -7.35 -7.71 -30.35
C VAL A 578 -6.01 -7.88 -31.05
N SER A 579 -5.37 -9.04 -30.84
CA SER A 579 -4.16 -9.46 -31.54
C SER A 579 -4.51 -10.52 -32.57
N HIS A 580 -4.76 -10.10 -33.81
CA HIS A 580 -4.96 -10.98 -34.96
C HIS A 580 -3.62 -11.42 -35.55
N ARG A 581 -3.23 -12.68 -35.33
CA ARG A 581 -1.96 -13.27 -35.77
C ARG A 581 -2.16 -14.21 -36.96
N ARG A 582 -1.45 -13.93 -38.04
CA ARG A 582 -1.15 -14.88 -39.12
C ARG A 582 0.29 -15.36 -38.91
N HIS A 583 0.50 -16.68 -38.99
CA HIS A 583 1.75 -17.42 -38.72
C HIS A 583 2.22 -17.55 -37.26
N SER A 584 2.11 -18.77 -36.76
CA SER A 584 3.22 -19.50 -36.12
C SER A 584 3.24 -20.91 -36.72
N ASP A 585 4.40 -21.57 -36.82
CA ASP A 585 4.54 -22.79 -37.62
C ASP A 585 3.61 -23.96 -37.23
N ARG A 586 3.22 -24.73 -38.27
CA ARG A 586 2.59 -26.08 -38.29
C ARG A 586 1.08 -26.24 -38.50
N PHE A 587 0.23 -25.20 -38.48
CA PHE A 587 -1.23 -25.40 -38.66
C PHE A 587 -1.89 -24.58 -39.77
N HIS A 588 -2.99 -25.16 -40.28
CA HIS A 588 -3.91 -24.79 -41.36
C HIS A 588 -3.75 -23.44 -42.10
N LEU A 589 -3.56 -23.54 -43.42
CA LEU A 589 -3.74 -22.43 -44.37
C LEU A 589 -5.15 -21.82 -44.28
N PHE A 590 -5.26 -20.51 -44.54
CA PHE A 590 -6.51 -19.73 -44.55
C PHE A 590 -7.27 -19.63 -43.22
N LYS A 591 -6.60 -19.90 -42.10
CA LYS A 591 -7.04 -19.52 -40.75
C LYS A 591 -6.17 -18.41 -40.17
N ALA A 592 -6.76 -17.58 -39.31
CA ALA A 592 -6.06 -16.63 -38.47
C ALA A 592 -6.37 -16.89 -37.00
N GLN A 593 -5.36 -16.73 -36.13
CA GLN A 593 -5.54 -16.86 -34.69
C GLN A 593 -5.81 -15.48 -34.10
N VAL A 594 -6.96 -15.31 -33.46
CA VAL A 594 -7.38 -14.04 -32.87
C VAL A 594 -7.39 -14.18 -31.36
N GLU A 595 -6.48 -13.44 -30.72
CA GLU A 595 -6.40 -13.30 -29.27
C GLU A 595 -7.11 -12.02 -28.84
N CYS A 596 -8.06 -12.13 -27.91
CA CYS A 596 -8.84 -11.02 -27.39
C CYS A 596 -8.59 -10.84 -25.89
N VAL A 597 -8.47 -9.57 -25.45
CA VAL A 597 -8.52 -9.18 -24.05
C VAL A 597 -9.74 -8.29 -23.85
N VAL A 598 -10.61 -8.64 -22.90
CA VAL A 598 -11.89 -7.97 -22.66
C VAL A 598 -12.16 -7.71 -21.18
N GLU A 599 -12.91 -6.66 -20.89
CA GLU A 599 -13.49 -6.32 -19.59
C GLU A 599 -14.91 -6.90 -19.52
N THR A 600 -15.24 -7.53 -18.41
CA THR A 600 -16.58 -8.04 -18.06
C THR A 600 -16.98 -7.47 -16.70
N TRP A 601 -18.27 -7.19 -16.50
CA TRP A 601 -18.78 -6.53 -15.30
C TRP A 601 -18.74 -7.43 -14.06
N ASP A 602 -18.94 -8.75 -14.24
CA ASP A 602 -18.82 -9.75 -13.18
C ASP A 602 -18.56 -11.15 -13.74
N LYS A 603 -18.32 -12.09 -12.80
CA LYS A 603 -18.12 -13.52 -13.09
C LYS A 603 -19.32 -14.18 -13.79
N ALA A 604 -20.54 -13.65 -13.67
CA ALA A 604 -21.72 -14.21 -14.33
C ALA A 604 -21.74 -13.83 -15.82
N GLN A 605 -21.47 -12.57 -16.17
CA GLN A 605 -21.28 -12.13 -17.56
C GLN A 605 -20.05 -12.81 -18.19
N SER A 606 -18.95 -12.95 -17.45
CA SER A 606 -17.76 -13.71 -17.87
C SER A 606 -18.10 -15.18 -18.21
N SER A 607 -18.96 -15.82 -17.40
CA SER A 607 -19.45 -17.18 -17.66
C SER A 607 -20.43 -17.25 -18.84
N GLN A 608 -21.32 -16.26 -18.99
CA GLN A 608 -22.23 -16.13 -20.13
C GLN A 608 -21.45 -16.00 -21.44
N LEU A 609 -20.46 -15.11 -21.46
CA LEU A 609 -19.55 -14.93 -22.61
C LEU A 609 -18.79 -16.22 -22.95
N ARG A 610 -18.30 -16.96 -21.95
CA ARG A 610 -17.64 -18.28 -22.16
C ARG A 610 -18.59 -19.24 -22.89
N ASN A 611 -19.85 -19.29 -22.48
CA ASN A 611 -20.87 -20.14 -23.10
C ASN A 611 -21.19 -19.68 -24.54
N THR A 612 -21.60 -18.41 -24.73
CA THR A 612 -21.95 -17.86 -26.06
C THR A 612 -20.82 -18.05 -27.08
N LEU A 613 -19.57 -17.78 -26.70
CA LEU A 613 -18.43 -18.00 -27.60
C LEU A 613 -18.19 -19.49 -27.88
N SER A 614 -18.41 -20.39 -26.92
CA SER A 614 -18.18 -21.83 -27.11
C SER A 614 -19.17 -22.48 -28.10
N GLU A 615 -20.41 -21.96 -28.17
CA GLU A 615 -21.41 -22.39 -29.15
C GLU A 615 -21.06 -21.96 -30.58
N HIS A 616 -20.44 -20.78 -30.74
CA HIS A 616 -20.11 -20.19 -32.04
C HIS A 616 -18.71 -20.59 -32.55
N TYR A 617 -17.76 -20.86 -31.63
CA TYR A 617 -16.35 -21.10 -31.94
C TYR A 617 -15.82 -22.36 -31.23
N PRO A 618 -15.91 -23.56 -31.87
CA PRO A 618 -15.31 -24.79 -31.34
C PRO A 618 -13.78 -24.74 -31.17
N SER A 619 -13.13 -23.72 -31.73
CA SER A 619 -11.71 -23.40 -31.59
C SER A 619 -11.40 -22.49 -30.38
N LEU A 620 -12.39 -22.15 -29.55
CA LEU A 620 -12.24 -21.29 -28.39
C LEU A 620 -11.33 -21.92 -27.33
N CYS A 621 -10.15 -21.34 -27.19
CA CYS A 621 -9.25 -21.57 -26.08
C CYS A 621 -9.35 -20.37 -25.12
N TRP A 622 -9.87 -20.59 -23.90
CA TRP A 622 -9.68 -19.60 -22.84
C TRP A 622 -8.24 -19.70 -22.34
N LEU A 623 -7.57 -18.55 -22.24
CA LEU A 623 -6.23 -18.47 -21.70
C LEU A 623 -6.40 -18.29 -20.18
N ASP A 624 -6.58 -19.42 -19.50
CA ASP A 624 -6.80 -19.49 -18.06
C ASP A 624 -5.60 -18.88 -17.27
N ARG A 625 -5.86 -18.62 -15.98
CA ARG A 625 -5.19 -17.63 -15.11
C ARG A 625 -3.68 -17.79 -14.94
#